data_AF-A0A8G2BFE1-F1
#
_entry.id   AF-A0A8G2BFE1-F1
#
_cell.length_a   1.000
_cell.length_b   1.000
_cell.length_c   1.000
_cell.angle_alpha   90.00
_cell.angle_beta   90.00
_cell.angle_gamma   90.00
#
_symmetry.space_group_name_H-M   'P 1'
#
loop_
_entity.id
_entity.type
_entity.pdbx_description
1 polymer ?
#
loop_
_entity_poly.entity_id
_entity_poly.type
_entity_poly.pdbx_seq_one_letter_code
_entity_poly.pdbx_strand_id
1 'polypeptide(L)'
;MSTAPNISALKARLDRYFWENTSPEMVYFREVLKNRFTPLGGVAVIGGLVRDFAREGRSGFKSDVDLVVDAPADEVRSLAESLRAASNRFGGFGYRSGPWKIDFWALEKTWARQHVSIESFSDLPSCTFFDWDAVAYDIKSKKIISSKNYLNAIVSNTIEINLKPNPSPRGNLLRAVRRLALWKVRPGPQLREFIKESLDDDALLFIKNKEKALYVNPVSCRWNNAESALSALLDEEKSQEILQYRFLFNQRE
;
A
#
# COMPACT_ATOMS: atom_id res chain seq x y z
N MET A 1 -3.83 -12.81 -12.52
CA MET A 1 -5.21 -12.90 -11.96
C MET A 1 -5.86 -11.53 -12.08
N SER A 2 -7.18 -11.48 -12.33
CA SER A 2 -7.96 -10.23 -12.38
C SER A 2 -8.36 -9.72 -11.00
N THR A 3 -8.88 -8.50 -10.93
CA THR A 3 -9.47 -7.90 -9.72
C THR A 3 -10.46 -8.87 -9.05
N ALA A 4 -10.47 -8.90 -7.71
CA ALA A 4 -11.41 -9.70 -6.96
C ALA A 4 -12.86 -9.27 -7.27
N PRO A 5 -13.76 -10.18 -7.67
CA PRO A 5 -15.10 -9.81 -8.11
C PRO A 5 -16.01 -9.34 -6.97
N ASN A 6 -15.69 -9.70 -5.73
CA ASN A 6 -16.41 -9.29 -4.53
C ASN A 6 -15.54 -9.49 -3.27
N ILE A 7 -16.00 -8.97 -2.14
CA ILE A 7 -15.28 -9.04 -0.85
C ILE A 7 -15.08 -10.49 -0.40
N SER A 8 -16.04 -11.38 -0.65
CA SER A 8 -15.90 -12.82 -0.33
C SER A 8 -14.76 -13.47 -1.11
N ALA A 9 -14.59 -13.12 -2.39
CA ALA A 9 -13.49 -13.61 -3.21
C ALA A 9 -12.14 -13.04 -2.76
N LEU A 10 -12.09 -11.75 -2.37
CA LEU A 10 -10.89 -11.15 -1.77
C LEU A 10 -10.50 -11.86 -0.47
N LYS A 11 -11.47 -12.06 0.43
CA LYS A 11 -11.28 -12.82 1.67
C LYS A 11 -10.74 -14.21 1.38
N ALA A 12 -11.33 -14.96 0.44
CA ALA A 12 -10.85 -16.29 0.08
C ALA A 12 -9.41 -16.29 -0.47
N ARG A 13 -9.00 -15.24 -1.21
CA ARG A 13 -7.61 -15.10 -1.66
C ARG A 13 -6.64 -14.88 -0.50
N LEU A 14 -7.02 -14.04 0.47
CA LEU A 14 -6.21 -13.79 1.67
C LEU A 14 -6.19 -15.01 2.59
N ASP A 15 -7.32 -15.67 2.79
CA ASP A 15 -7.39 -16.88 3.61
C ASP A 15 -6.49 -17.99 3.06
N ARG A 16 -6.50 -18.18 1.73
CA ARG A 16 -5.56 -19.09 1.07
C ARG A 16 -4.11 -18.72 1.31
N TYR A 17 -3.79 -17.42 1.25
CA TYR A 17 -2.42 -16.96 1.45
C TYR A 17 -1.96 -17.12 2.89
N PHE A 18 -2.75 -16.67 3.87
CA PHE A 18 -2.36 -16.69 5.27
C PHE A 18 -2.48 -18.07 5.90
N TRP A 19 -3.52 -18.85 5.57
CA TRP A 19 -3.90 -20.03 6.36
C TRP A 19 -3.74 -21.35 5.62
N GLU A 20 -4.01 -21.40 4.32
CA GLU A 20 -3.92 -22.65 3.54
C GLU A 20 -2.55 -22.83 2.87
N ASN A 21 -1.76 -21.75 2.76
CA ASN A 21 -0.43 -21.83 2.18
C ASN A 21 0.55 -22.53 3.13
N THR A 22 1.00 -23.72 2.74
CA THR A 22 1.91 -24.56 3.51
C THR A 22 3.38 -24.37 3.15
N SER A 23 3.73 -23.35 2.35
CA SER A 23 5.14 -23.07 2.08
C SER A 23 5.90 -22.78 3.39
N PRO A 24 7.18 -23.20 3.52
CA PRO A 24 7.96 -23.00 4.74
C PRO A 24 7.97 -21.53 5.19
N GLU A 25 8.05 -20.60 4.24
CA GLU A 25 7.99 -19.17 4.49
C GLU A 25 6.66 -18.80 5.17
N MET A 26 5.52 -19.19 4.62
CA MET A 26 4.23 -18.83 5.22
C MET A 26 3.95 -19.54 6.54
N VAL A 27 4.47 -20.75 6.73
CA VAL A 27 4.44 -21.41 8.05
C VAL A 27 5.18 -20.56 9.07
N TYR A 28 6.42 -20.18 8.77
CA TYR A 28 7.23 -19.32 9.65
C TYR A 28 6.58 -17.95 9.88
N PHE A 29 6.01 -17.32 8.85
CA PHE A 29 5.30 -16.04 9.02
C PHE A 29 4.07 -16.16 9.93
N ARG A 30 3.30 -17.26 9.82
CA ARG A 30 2.20 -17.54 10.76
C ARG A 30 2.72 -17.72 12.18
N GLU A 31 3.85 -18.37 12.38
CA GLU A 31 4.48 -18.51 13.71
C GLU A 31 4.91 -17.15 14.26
N VAL A 32 5.47 -16.27 13.42
CA VAL A 32 5.78 -14.88 13.80
C VAL A 32 4.52 -14.15 14.26
N LEU A 33 3.43 -14.18 13.48
CA LEU A 33 2.17 -13.57 13.87
C LEU A 33 1.65 -14.15 15.19
N LYS A 34 1.59 -15.48 15.31
CA LYS A 34 1.04 -16.21 16.45
C LYS A 34 1.84 -15.99 17.74
N ASN A 35 3.16 -16.02 17.66
CA ASN A 35 4.04 -16.02 18.83
C ASN A 35 4.50 -14.62 19.23
N ARG A 36 4.44 -13.64 18.31
CA ARG A 36 4.97 -12.28 18.55
C ARG A 36 3.87 -11.22 18.62
N PHE A 37 2.86 -11.27 17.75
CA PHE A 37 1.89 -10.19 17.61
C PHE A 37 0.55 -10.49 18.27
N THR A 38 -0.06 -11.63 17.96
CA THR A 38 -1.38 -11.98 18.51
C THR A 38 -1.44 -12.12 20.04
N PRO A 39 -0.33 -12.37 20.79
CA PRO A 39 -0.39 -12.34 22.25
C PRO A 39 -0.63 -10.94 22.83
N LEU A 40 -0.31 -9.86 22.12
CA LEU A 40 -0.52 -8.48 22.60
C LEU A 40 -1.98 -8.05 22.50
N GLY A 41 -2.72 -8.56 21.49
CA GLY A 41 -4.09 -8.12 21.24
C GLY A 41 -4.56 -8.38 19.82
N GLY A 42 -5.47 -7.53 19.34
CA GLY A 42 -5.95 -7.58 17.96
C GLY A 42 -4.82 -7.25 16.97
N VAL A 43 -4.82 -7.88 15.79
CA VAL A 43 -3.85 -7.58 14.72
C VAL A 43 -4.58 -7.48 13.39
N ALA A 44 -4.37 -6.39 12.66
CA ALA A 44 -4.88 -6.19 11.31
C ALA A 44 -3.75 -5.91 10.33
N VAL A 45 -3.82 -6.50 9.14
CA VAL A 45 -2.98 -6.14 8.00
C VAL A 45 -3.71 -5.05 7.22
N ILE A 46 -3.06 -3.91 6.96
CA ILE A 46 -3.69 -2.77 6.29
C ILE A 46 -3.02 -2.44 4.95
N GLY A 47 -3.78 -1.93 4.00
CA GLY A 47 -3.25 -1.24 2.84
C GLY A 47 -2.64 -2.18 1.80
N GLY A 48 -1.32 -2.07 1.58
CA GLY A 48 -0.70 -2.49 0.34
C GLY A 48 -0.81 -3.98 0.04
N LEU A 49 -0.58 -4.82 1.05
CA LEU A 49 -0.73 -6.26 0.92
C LEU A 49 -2.15 -6.61 0.49
N VAL A 50 -3.16 -6.11 1.20
CA VAL A 50 -4.56 -6.45 0.91
C VAL A 50 -4.98 -5.92 -0.47
N ARG A 51 -4.56 -4.72 -0.84
CA ARG A 51 -4.76 -4.14 -2.18
C ARG A 51 -4.18 -5.01 -3.28
N ASP A 52 -2.95 -5.53 -3.11
CA ASP A 52 -2.33 -6.37 -4.14
C ASP A 52 -3.14 -7.65 -4.38
N PHE A 53 -3.67 -8.26 -3.31
CA PHE A 53 -4.58 -9.40 -3.41
C PHE A 53 -5.94 -9.05 -4.04
N ALA A 54 -6.44 -7.85 -3.78
CA ALA A 54 -7.65 -7.32 -4.40
C ALA A 54 -7.45 -7.10 -5.91
N ARG A 55 -6.34 -6.51 -6.33
CA ARG A 55 -6.08 -6.16 -7.74
C ARG A 55 -5.61 -7.33 -8.59
N GLU A 56 -4.59 -8.05 -8.13
CA GLU A 56 -3.84 -9.01 -8.97
C GLU A 56 -3.69 -10.40 -8.32
N GLY A 57 -4.18 -10.58 -7.08
CA GLY A 57 -4.00 -11.81 -6.33
C GLY A 57 -2.54 -12.05 -5.94
N ARG A 58 -2.19 -13.30 -5.61
CA ARG A 58 -0.85 -13.66 -5.12
C ARG A 58 0.29 -13.27 -6.09
N SER A 59 0.07 -13.40 -7.40
CA SER A 59 1.07 -13.05 -8.42
C SER A 59 1.44 -11.56 -8.44
N GLY A 60 0.55 -10.68 -7.94
CA GLY A 60 0.79 -9.25 -7.87
C GLY A 60 1.29 -8.76 -6.51
N PHE A 61 1.48 -9.65 -5.54
CA PHE A 61 1.95 -9.28 -4.22
C PHE A 61 3.40 -8.78 -4.27
N LYS A 62 3.58 -7.49 -4.00
CA LYS A 62 4.89 -6.82 -3.97
C LYS A 62 5.05 -5.85 -2.80
N SER A 63 3.98 -5.67 -2.03
CA SER A 63 3.95 -4.74 -0.91
C SER A 63 4.62 -5.29 0.34
N ASP A 64 5.08 -4.38 1.18
CA ASP A 64 5.45 -4.67 2.55
C ASP A 64 4.23 -5.15 3.36
N VAL A 65 4.50 -5.72 4.54
CA VAL A 65 3.46 -6.13 5.50
C VAL A 65 3.29 -5.00 6.52
N ASP A 66 2.21 -4.24 6.42
CA ASP A 66 1.84 -3.21 7.40
C ASP A 66 0.86 -3.79 8.43
N LEU A 67 1.25 -3.85 9.71
CA LEU A 67 0.45 -4.36 10.81
C LEU A 67 0.01 -3.25 11.77
N VAL A 68 -1.28 -3.23 12.09
CA VAL A 68 -1.82 -2.44 13.19
C VAL A 68 -2.16 -3.37 14.35
N VAL A 69 -1.63 -3.07 15.54
CA VAL A 69 -1.83 -3.86 16.75
C VAL A 69 -2.74 -3.09 17.70
N ASP A 70 -3.90 -3.67 18.03
CA ASP A 70 -4.81 -3.14 19.03
C ASP A 70 -4.36 -3.60 20.43
N ALA A 71 -3.35 -2.89 20.94
CA ALA A 71 -2.71 -3.07 22.24
C ALA A 71 -2.10 -1.74 22.72
N PRO A 72 -1.81 -1.57 24.02
CA PRO A 72 -1.15 -0.38 24.53
C PRO A 72 0.19 -0.10 23.82
N ALA A 73 0.50 1.16 23.52
CA ALA A 73 1.71 1.48 22.76
C ALA A 73 3.02 1.07 23.44
N ASP A 74 3.06 1.03 24.78
CA ASP A 74 4.26 0.62 25.51
C ASP A 74 4.51 -0.91 25.39
N GLU A 75 3.46 -1.72 25.24
CA GLU A 75 3.61 -3.15 24.94
C GLU A 75 4.11 -3.37 23.51
N VAL A 76 3.58 -2.60 22.54
CA VAL A 76 4.06 -2.64 21.15
C VAL A 76 5.51 -2.14 21.06
N ARG A 77 5.89 -1.14 21.85
CA ARG A 77 7.30 -0.69 21.96
C ARG A 77 8.19 -1.78 22.56
N SER A 78 7.75 -2.44 23.62
CA SER A 78 8.50 -3.55 24.24
C SER A 78 8.71 -4.70 23.26
N LEU A 79 7.70 -5.01 22.44
CA LEU A 79 7.83 -5.97 21.33
C LEU A 79 8.88 -5.48 20.32
N ALA A 80 8.84 -4.21 19.92
CA ALA A 80 9.80 -3.64 18.99
C ALA A 80 11.25 -3.75 19.48
N GLU A 81 11.49 -3.48 20.76
CA GLU A 81 12.80 -3.65 21.39
C GLU A 81 13.25 -5.12 21.35
N SER A 82 12.36 -6.05 21.70
CA SER A 82 12.67 -7.49 21.66
C SER A 82 13.00 -8.01 20.26
N LEU A 83 12.41 -7.40 19.23
CA LEU A 83 12.65 -7.70 17.81
C LEU A 83 13.84 -6.93 17.23
N ARG A 84 14.45 -6.00 17.98
CA ARG A 84 15.44 -5.03 17.48
C ARG A 84 14.92 -4.25 16.26
N ALA A 85 13.64 -3.91 16.28
CA ALA A 85 12.99 -3.17 15.22
C ALA A 85 13.43 -1.70 15.24
N ALA A 86 13.56 -1.09 14.06
CA ALA A 86 13.92 0.32 13.93
C ALA A 86 12.66 1.19 14.01
N SER A 87 12.68 2.24 14.84
CA SER A 87 11.59 3.23 14.86
C SER A 87 11.51 3.97 13.53
N ASN A 88 10.30 4.20 13.04
CA ASN A 88 10.05 5.04 11.88
C ASN A 88 9.56 6.43 12.29
N ARG A 89 9.62 7.40 11.36
CA ARG A 89 9.19 8.79 11.58
C ARG A 89 7.68 8.98 11.81
N PHE A 90 6.88 7.92 11.71
CA PHE A 90 5.43 7.96 11.82
C PHE A 90 4.92 7.34 13.13
N GLY A 91 5.81 7.05 14.09
CA GLY A 91 5.46 6.48 15.39
C GLY A 91 5.28 4.96 15.38
N GLY A 92 5.67 4.29 14.29
CA GLY A 92 5.73 2.82 14.20
C GLY A 92 7.16 2.29 14.18
N PHE A 93 7.29 1.00 13.90
CA PHE A 93 8.55 0.27 13.87
C PHE A 93 8.64 -0.61 12.63
N GLY A 94 9.84 -0.75 12.07
CA GLY A 94 10.11 -1.60 10.92
C GLY A 94 11.15 -2.66 11.27
N TYR A 95 10.91 -3.90 10.88
CA TYR A 95 11.91 -4.96 10.97
C TYR A 95 11.77 -5.96 9.83
N ARG A 96 12.82 -6.76 9.63
CA ARG A 96 12.83 -7.84 8.64
C ARG A 96 12.70 -9.17 9.33
N SER A 97 11.82 -10.02 8.81
CA SER A 97 11.68 -11.41 9.23
C SER A 97 11.62 -12.27 7.98
N GLY A 98 12.65 -13.09 7.73
CA GLY A 98 12.78 -13.82 6.46
C GLY A 98 12.64 -12.87 5.25
N PRO A 99 11.77 -13.19 4.25
CA PRO A 99 11.55 -12.34 3.09
C PRO A 99 10.66 -11.11 3.35
N TRP A 100 9.93 -11.03 4.47
CA TRP A 100 9.01 -9.91 4.71
C TRP A 100 9.73 -8.72 5.34
N LYS A 101 9.48 -7.55 4.78
CA LYS A 101 9.59 -6.29 5.49
C LYS A 101 8.27 -6.06 6.22
N ILE A 102 8.32 -6.00 7.54
CA ILE A 102 7.15 -5.84 8.40
C ILE A 102 7.27 -4.49 9.09
N ASP A 103 6.34 -3.60 8.77
CA ASP A 103 6.15 -2.33 9.46
C ASP A 103 4.93 -2.48 10.39
N PHE A 104 5.04 -2.08 11.65
CA PHE A 104 3.97 -2.25 12.63
C PHE A 104 3.88 -1.10 13.63
N TRP A 105 2.68 -0.85 14.15
CA TRP A 105 2.42 0.17 15.15
C TRP A 105 1.18 -0.15 16.00
N ALA A 106 1.07 0.49 17.16
CA ALA A 106 -0.11 0.41 18.01
C ALA A 106 -1.27 1.21 17.37
N LEU A 107 -2.49 0.70 17.43
CA LEU A 107 -3.70 1.35 16.90
C LEU A 107 -3.80 2.79 17.40
N GLU A 108 -3.56 3.00 18.69
CA GLU A 108 -3.60 4.32 19.33
C GLU A 108 -2.52 5.30 18.85
N LYS A 109 -1.45 4.80 18.22
CA LYS A 109 -0.36 5.59 17.60
C LYS A 109 -0.49 5.71 16.09
N THR A 110 -1.60 5.25 15.50
CA THR A 110 -1.86 5.45 14.06
C THR A 110 -1.78 6.93 13.74
N TRP A 111 -0.84 7.31 12.86
CA TRP A 111 -0.56 8.73 12.55
C TRP A 111 -1.83 9.51 12.15
N ALA A 112 -2.73 8.88 11.40
CA ALA A 112 -3.97 9.50 10.91
C ALA A 112 -4.93 9.94 12.03
N ARG A 113 -4.74 9.51 13.29
CA ARG A 113 -5.52 9.96 14.46
C ARG A 113 -5.51 11.46 14.68
N GLN A 114 -4.51 12.15 14.13
CA GLN A 114 -4.42 13.62 14.16
C GLN A 114 -5.47 14.30 13.27
N HIS A 115 -6.14 13.54 12.40
CA HIS A 115 -7.04 14.05 11.36
C HIS A 115 -8.39 13.32 11.30
N VAL A 116 -8.46 12.07 11.74
CA VAL A 116 -9.69 11.26 11.76
C VAL A 116 -9.82 10.51 13.08
N SER A 117 -11.06 10.28 13.54
CA SER A 117 -11.28 9.44 14.73
C SER A 117 -11.00 7.98 14.39
N ILE A 118 -10.21 7.33 15.25
CA ILE A 118 -9.85 5.92 15.14
C ILE A 118 -9.98 5.33 16.53
N GLU A 119 -10.98 4.47 16.67
CA GLU A 119 -11.33 3.77 17.90
C GLU A 119 -11.14 2.27 17.75
N SER A 120 -11.32 1.73 16.54
CA SER A 120 -11.15 0.31 16.29
C SER A 120 -10.60 0.02 14.88
N PHE A 121 -10.42 -1.27 14.58
CA PHE A 121 -10.03 -1.70 13.23
C PHE A 121 -11.03 -1.30 12.15
N SER A 122 -12.30 -1.05 12.47
CA SER A 122 -13.30 -0.56 11.50
C SER A 122 -12.89 0.74 10.82
N ASP A 123 -12.08 1.55 11.49
CA ASP A 123 -11.76 2.92 11.08
C ASP A 123 -10.47 2.98 10.26
N LEU A 124 -9.69 1.89 10.24
CA LEU A 124 -8.43 1.79 9.51
C LEU A 124 -8.51 2.17 8.03
N PRO A 125 -9.55 1.80 7.26
CA PRO A 125 -9.70 2.26 5.88
C PRO A 125 -9.68 3.78 5.72
N SER A 126 -10.12 4.56 6.71
CA SER A 126 -10.10 6.03 6.64
C SER A 126 -8.70 6.63 6.79
N CYS A 127 -7.71 5.83 7.20
CA CYS A 127 -6.37 6.29 7.55
C CYS A 127 -5.42 6.39 6.36
N THR A 128 -5.76 5.80 5.21
CA THR A 128 -4.84 5.66 4.09
C THR A 128 -4.96 6.82 3.13
N PHE A 129 -3.83 7.25 2.56
CA PHE A 129 -3.82 8.36 1.60
C PHE A 129 -4.61 8.05 0.33
N PHE A 130 -4.48 6.84 -0.22
CA PHE A 130 -5.22 6.41 -1.40
C PHE A 130 -6.41 5.53 -1.04
N ASP A 131 -7.50 5.66 -1.79
CA ASP A 131 -8.72 4.84 -1.67
C ASP A 131 -8.47 3.36 -1.97
N TRP A 132 -7.57 3.04 -2.90
CA TRP A 132 -7.16 1.66 -3.18
C TRP A 132 -6.43 1.00 -2.01
N ASP A 133 -5.83 1.81 -1.14
CA ASP A 133 -5.19 1.36 0.10
C ASP A 133 -6.19 1.28 1.28
N ALA A 134 -7.43 1.76 1.11
CA ALA A 134 -8.45 1.85 2.16
C ALA A 134 -9.12 0.50 2.45
N VAL A 135 -8.31 -0.46 2.89
CA VAL A 135 -8.74 -1.82 3.21
C VAL A 135 -7.83 -2.42 4.29
N ALA A 136 -8.41 -3.22 5.17
CA ALA A 136 -7.69 -4.03 6.13
C ALA A 136 -8.22 -5.46 6.18
N TYR A 137 -7.41 -6.36 6.73
CA TYR A 137 -7.75 -7.74 7.02
C TYR A 137 -7.41 -8.05 8.48
N ASP A 138 -8.42 -8.30 9.29
CA ASP A 138 -8.27 -8.71 10.69
C ASP A 138 -7.82 -10.18 10.73
N ILE A 139 -6.65 -10.42 11.31
CA ILE A 139 -6.01 -11.73 11.38
C ILE A 139 -6.82 -12.71 12.23
N LYS A 140 -7.40 -12.27 13.34
CA LYS A 140 -8.11 -13.13 14.29
C LYS A 140 -9.49 -13.47 13.77
N SER A 141 -10.26 -12.46 13.37
CA SER A 141 -11.64 -12.69 12.88
C SER A 141 -11.70 -13.12 11.41
N LYS A 142 -10.57 -13.03 10.68
CA LYS A 142 -10.44 -13.28 9.24
C LYS A 142 -11.38 -12.43 8.41
N LYS A 143 -11.69 -11.21 8.86
CA LYS A 143 -12.63 -10.29 8.19
C LYS A 143 -11.90 -9.26 7.36
N ILE A 144 -12.48 -8.96 6.18
CA ILE A 144 -12.11 -7.79 5.40
C ILE A 144 -12.84 -6.59 5.98
N ILE A 145 -12.11 -5.50 6.17
CA ILE A 145 -12.61 -4.23 6.65
C ILE A 145 -12.37 -3.21 5.55
N SER A 146 -13.45 -2.73 4.93
CA SER A 146 -13.39 -1.76 3.84
C SER A 146 -14.73 -1.05 3.71
N SER A 147 -14.77 0.02 2.92
CA SER A 147 -16.06 0.56 2.44
C SER A 147 -16.77 -0.47 1.55
N LYS A 148 -18.10 -0.37 1.44
CA LYS A 148 -18.91 -1.23 0.55
C LYS A 148 -18.50 -1.10 -0.91
N ASN A 149 -18.00 0.07 -1.31
CA ASN A 149 -17.62 0.41 -2.68
C ASN A 149 -16.13 0.21 -2.97
N TYR A 150 -15.36 -0.35 -2.05
CA TYR A 150 -13.90 -0.50 -2.18
C TYR A 150 -13.47 -1.14 -3.51
N LEU A 151 -14.08 -2.28 -3.88
CA LEU A 151 -13.74 -2.97 -5.12
C LEU A 151 -14.22 -2.22 -6.37
N ASN A 152 -15.26 -1.40 -6.27
CA ASN A 152 -15.75 -0.60 -7.40
C ASN A 152 -14.70 0.43 -7.84
N ALA A 153 -13.96 1.01 -6.89
CA ALA A 153 -12.85 1.92 -7.19
C ALA A 153 -11.70 1.21 -7.95
N ILE A 154 -11.42 -0.05 -7.61
CA ILE A 154 -10.41 -0.83 -8.31
C ILE A 154 -10.90 -1.19 -9.72
N VAL A 155 -12.16 -1.63 -9.85
CA VAL A 155 -12.76 -2.02 -11.13
C VAL A 155 -12.89 -0.82 -12.09
N SER A 156 -13.18 0.37 -11.58
CA SER A 156 -13.26 1.58 -12.41
C SER A 156 -11.91 2.07 -12.93
N ASN A 157 -10.79 1.48 -12.48
CA ASN A 157 -9.42 1.92 -12.77
C ASN A 157 -9.17 3.40 -12.40
N THR A 158 -9.88 3.93 -11.42
CA THR A 158 -9.68 5.29 -10.91
C THR A 158 -9.11 5.21 -9.50
N ILE A 159 -7.96 5.83 -9.28
CA ILE A 159 -7.35 6.00 -7.96
C ILE A 159 -7.64 7.41 -7.47
N GLU A 160 -8.09 7.55 -6.23
CA GLU A 160 -8.37 8.84 -5.62
C GLU A 160 -7.67 9.00 -4.26
N ILE A 161 -7.56 10.25 -3.80
CA ILE A 161 -7.17 10.59 -2.44
C ILE A 161 -8.33 10.27 -1.49
N ASN A 162 -8.05 9.44 -0.48
CA ASN A 162 -8.96 9.10 0.61
C ASN A 162 -8.72 9.98 1.84
N LEU A 163 -7.46 10.22 2.22
CA LEU A 163 -7.08 11.14 3.29
C LEU A 163 -5.91 12.04 2.84
N LYS A 164 -6.19 13.31 2.53
CA LYS A 164 -5.19 14.25 2.01
C LYS A 164 -4.05 14.55 3.00
N PRO A 165 -4.31 14.84 4.30
CA PRO A 165 -3.24 15.01 5.27
C PRO A 165 -2.38 13.75 5.33
N ASN A 166 -1.07 13.91 5.16
CA ASN A 166 -0.15 12.78 5.23
C ASN A 166 1.26 13.26 5.62
N PRO A 167 2.06 12.41 6.29
CA PRO A 167 3.37 12.80 6.80
C PRO A 167 4.48 12.73 5.75
N SER A 168 4.14 12.45 4.49
CA SER A 168 5.12 12.32 3.41
C SER A 168 4.55 12.69 2.03
N PRO A 169 4.20 13.97 1.77
CA PRO A 169 3.60 14.38 0.49
C PRO A 169 4.42 13.95 -0.72
N ARG A 170 5.75 14.19 -0.73
CA ARG A 170 6.64 13.74 -1.81
C ARG A 170 6.65 12.22 -2.01
N GLY A 171 6.52 11.46 -0.93
CA GLY A 171 6.44 9.99 -0.98
C GLY A 171 5.12 9.50 -1.60
N ASN A 172 4.01 10.16 -1.27
CA ASN A 172 2.73 9.87 -1.89
C ASN A 172 2.68 10.34 -3.35
N LEU A 173 3.33 11.45 -3.70
CA LEU A 173 3.51 11.85 -5.09
C LEU A 173 4.28 10.80 -5.90
N LEU A 174 5.41 10.30 -5.38
CA LEU A 174 6.14 9.18 -5.99
C LEU A 174 5.24 7.96 -6.21
N ARG A 175 4.44 7.58 -5.20
CA ARG A 175 3.49 6.47 -5.31
C ARG A 175 2.44 6.74 -6.38
N ALA A 176 1.88 7.95 -6.43
CA ALA A 176 0.88 8.33 -7.43
C ALA A 176 1.46 8.22 -8.85
N VAL A 177 2.60 8.85 -9.11
CA VAL A 177 3.31 8.79 -10.40
C VAL A 177 3.55 7.35 -10.84
N ARG A 178 4.07 6.51 -9.95
CA ARG A 178 4.32 5.09 -10.24
C ARG A 178 3.05 4.33 -10.57
N ARG A 179 1.98 4.54 -9.80
CA ARG A 179 0.71 3.82 -9.98
C ARG A 179 0.07 4.18 -11.31
N LEU A 180 -0.04 5.48 -11.63
CA LEU A 180 -0.54 5.94 -12.92
C LEU A 180 0.29 5.37 -14.08
N ALA A 181 1.61 5.42 -13.96
CA ALA A 181 2.53 4.89 -14.96
C ALA A 181 2.46 3.38 -15.18
N LEU A 182 2.19 2.59 -14.13
CA LEU A 182 2.34 1.14 -14.14
C LEU A 182 1.00 0.38 -14.11
N TRP A 183 -0.06 0.94 -13.57
CA TRP A 183 -1.28 0.17 -13.25
C TRP A 183 -2.42 0.38 -14.25
N LYS A 184 -2.20 1.17 -15.31
CA LYS A 184 -3.24 1.51 -16.31
C LYS A 184 -4.47 2.16 -15.68
N VAL A 185 -4.23 3.03 -14.71
CA VAL A 185 -5.24 3.70 -13.89
C VAL A 185 -5.23 5.19 -14.18
N ARG A 186 -6.35 5.85 -13.90
CA ARG A 186 -6.51 7.30 -13.99
C ARG A 186 -6.60 7.91 -12.60
N PRO A 187 -6.11 9.15 -12.39
CA PRO A 187 -6.34 9.84 -11.14
C PRO A 187 -7.77 10.40 -11.11
N GLY A 188 -8.41 10.32 -9.95
CA GLY A 188 -9.61 11.12 -9.65
C GLY A 188 -9.28 12.62 -9.56
N PRO A 189 -10.31 13.48 -9.47
CA PRO A 189 -10.13 14.93 -9.43
C PRO A 189 -9.17 15.44 -8.35
N GLN A 190 -9.23 14.91 -7.13
CA GLN A 190 -8.37 15.41 -6.04
C GLN A 190 -6.92 14.98 -6.22
N LEU A 191 -6.70 13.73 -6.64
CA LEU A 191 -5.37 13.22 -6.95
C LEU A 191 -4.76 13.95 -8.14
N ARG A 192 -5.56 14.27 -9.17
CA ARG A 192 -5.12 15.07 -10.31
C ARG A 192 -4.62 16.43 -9.85
N GLU A 193 -5.37 17.12 -9.01
CA GLU A 193 -4.98 18.44 -8.52
C GLU A 193 -3.72 18.36 -7.65
N PHE A 194 -3.67 17.40 -6.72
CA PHE A 194 -2.48 17.16 -5.91
C PHE A 194 -1.22 16.93 -6.76
N ILE A 195 -1.33 16.16 -7.86
CA ILE A 195 -0.21 15.93 -8.77
C ILE A 195 0.20 17.23 -9.47
N LYS A 196 -0.75 18.02 -9.99
CA LYS A 196 -0.45 19.31 -10.64
C LYS A 196 0.24 20.29 -9.68
N GLU A 197 -0.26 20.39 -8.45
CA GLU A 197 0.28 21.28 -7.43
C GLU A 197 1.68 20.84 -6.95
N SER A 198 1.97 19.53 -6.96
CA SER A 198 3.15 18.98 -6.29
C SER A 198 4.26 18.51 -7.23
N LEU A 199 4.00 18.33 -8.53
CA LEU A 199 4.97 17.80 -9.49
C LEU A 199 5.63 18.95 -10.27
N ASP A 200 6.73 19.46 -9.71
CA ASP A 200 7.69 20.34 -10.38
C ASP A 200 8.98 19.58 -10.73
N ASP A 201 9.97 20.26 -11.31
CA ASP A 201 11.23 19.64 -11.74
C ASP A 201 12.07 19.11 -10.56
N ASP A 202 12.02 19.77 -9.39
CA ASP A 202 12.69 19.28 -8.17
C ASP A 202 12.04 17.99 -7.67
N ALA A 203 10.71 17.97 -7.62
CA ALA A 203 9.93 16.81 -7.24
C ALA A 203 10.16 15.65 -8.22
N LEU A 204 10.20 15.92 -9.53
CA LEU A 204 10.52 14.90 -10.53
C LEU A 204 11.94 14.35 -10.35
N LEU A 205 12.94 15.22 -10.11
CA LEU A 205 14.31 14.79 -9.83
C LEU A 205 14.39 13.92 -8.57
N PHE A 206 13.70 14.33 -7.50
CA PHE A 206 13.56 13.54 -6.28
C PHE A 206 12.95 12.16 -6.58
N ILE A 207 11.87 12.09 -7.36
CA ILE A 207 11.22 10.84 -7.74
C ILE A 207 12.18 9.96 -8.53
N LYS A 208 12.86 10.49 -9.55
CA LYS A 208 13.85 9.75 -10.35
C LYS A 208 14.94 9.12 -9.48
N ASN A 209 15.52 9.90 -8.57
CA ASN A 209 16.59 9.43 -7.69
C ASN A 209 16.08 8.37 -6.71
N LYS A 210 14.90 8.57 -6.11
CA LYS A 210 14.30 7.58 -5.22
C LYS A 210 13.90 6.32 -5.94
N GLU A 211 13.40 6.40 -7.17
CA GLU A 211 13.06 5.22 -7.93
C GLU A 211 14.29 4.38 -8.27
N LYS A 212 15.38 5.01 -8.74
CA LYS A 212 16.64 4.31 -9.02
C LYS A 212 17.19 3.58 -7.79
N ALA A 213 16.99 4.13 -6.61
CA ALA A 213 17.43 3.53 -5.36
C ALA A 213 16.53 2.39 -4.86
N LEU A 214 15.24 2.41 -5.18
CA LEU A 214 14.24 1.51 -4.59
C LEU A 214 13.69 0.45 -5.55
N TYR A 215 13.77 0.67 -6.86
CA TYR A 215 13.12 -0.18 -7.85
C TYR A 215 14.07 -0.52 -9.01
N VAL A 216 14.01 -1.78 -9.45
CA VAL A 216 14.76 -2.28 -10.61
C VAL A 216 14.37 -1.54 -11.90
N ASN A 217 13.08 -1.18 -12.04
CA ASN A 217 12.57 -0.47 -13.21
C ASN A 217 12.04 0.94 -12.81
N PRO A 218 12.88 1.99 -12.92
CA PRO A 218 12.48 3.37 -12.67
C PRO A 218 11.71 3.94 -13.87
N VAL A 219 10.40 4.17 -13.72
CA VAL A 219 9.54 4.61 -14.81
C VAL A 219 9.54 6.12 -15.03
N SER A 220 9.94 6.89 -14.02
CA SER A 220 9.97 8.35 -14.10
C SER A 220 11.13 8.91 -14.93
N CYS A 221 12.12 8.08 -15.24
CA CYS A 221 13.31 8.49 -16.00
C CYS A 221 13.02 8.79 -17.47
N ARG A 222 11.85 8.42 -18.00
CA ARG A 222 11.44 8.70 -19.39
C ARG A 222 10.99 10.14 -19.64
N TRP A 223 10.69 10.89 -18.59
CA TRP A 223 10.24 12.29 -18.70
C TRP A 223 11.42 13.21 -18.48
N ASN A 224 11.64 14.18 -19.37
CA ASN A 224 12.77 15.10 -19.26
C ASN A 224 12.53 16.14 -18.16
N ASN A 225 11.31 16.65 -18.08
CA ASN A 225 10.87 17.69 -17.15
C ASN A 225 9.46 17.39 -16.62
N ALA A 226 9.01 18.16 -15.63
CA ALA A 226 7.71 18.01 -14.98
C ALA A 226 6.54 18.20 -15.94
N GLU A 227 6.62 19.13 -16.89
CA GLU A 227 5.60 19.36 -17.91
C GLU A 227 5.34 18.10 -18.74
N SER A 228 6.41 17.46 -19.24
CA SER A 228 6.31 16.21 -20.00
C SER A 228 5.75 15.06 -19.16
N ALA A 229 6.04 15.02 -17.86
CA ALA A 229 5.48 14.06 -16.93
C ALA A 229 3.99 14.30 -16.69
N LEU A 230 3.58 15.55 -16.46
CA LEU A 230 2.19 15.96 -16.25
C LEU A 230 1.33 15.63 -17.47
N SER A 231 1.76 15.99 -18.69
CA SER A 231 1.03 15.65 -19.92
C SER A 231 0.86 14.13 -20.04
N ALA A 232 1.92 13.36 -19.82
CA ALA A 232 1.87 11.91 -19.95
C ALA A 232 0.99 11.22 -18.88
N LEU A 233 0.95 11.76 -17.66
CA LEU A 233 0.21 11.17 -16.54
C LEU A 233 -1.27 11.59 -16.49
N LEU A 234 -1.60 12.76 -17.04
CA LEU A 234 -2.89 13.41 -16.85
C LEU A 234 -3.71 13.54 -18.15
N ASP A 235 -3.09 13.49 -19.33
CA ASP A 235 -3.81 13.50 -20.61
C ASP A 235 -4.38 12.11 -20.91
N GLU A 236 -5.70 12.05 -21.15
CA GLU A 236 -6.43 10.78 -21.31
C GLU A 236 -6.01 10.00 -22.57
N GLU A 237 -5.61 10.70 -23.63
CA GLU A 237 -5.17 10.10 -24.89
C GLU A 237 -3.75 9.52 -24.79
N LYS A 238 -2.81 10.27 -24.20
CA LYS A 238 -1.40 9.84 -24.03
C LYS A 238 -1.21 8.80 -22.92
N SER A 239 -2.11 8.77 -21.95
CA SER A 239 -2.17 7.71 -20.93
C SER A 239 -2.29 6.32 -21.56
N GLN A 240 -2.87 6.19 -22.77
CA GLN A 240 -2.95 4.94 -23.50
C GLN A 240 -1.64 4.56 -24.24
N GLU A 241 -0.84 5.52 -24.70
CA GLU A 241 0.45 5.25 -25.35
C GLU A 241 1.50 4.70 -24.37
N ILE A 242 1.48 5.16 -23.10
CA ILE A 242 2.26 4.55 -22.00
C ILE A 242 1.99 3.04 -21.89
N LEU A 243 0.79 2.58 -22.27
CA LEU A 243 0.38 1.18 -22.19
C LEU A 243 0.97 0.32 -23.32
N GLN A 244 1.25 0.91 -24.49
CA GLN A 244 1.83 0.20 -25.63
C GLN A 244 3.33 -0.09 -25.44
N TYR A 245 4.10 0.86 -24.88
CA TYR A 245 5.54 0.65 -24.63
C TYR A 245 5.85 -0.51 -23.66
N ARG A 246 4.87 -0.93 -22.85
CA ARG A 246 4.99 -2.10 -21.97
C ARG A 246 5.11 -3.43 -22.72
N PHE A 247 4.58 -3.53 -23.94
CA PHE A 247 4.69 -4.76 -24.72
C PHE A 247 6.14 -5.04 -25.15
N LEU A 248 6.97 -4.00 -25.27
CA LEU A 248 8.37 -4.13 -25.68
C LEU A 248 9.32 -4.55 -24.54
N PHE A 249 9.00 -4.22 -23.28
CA PHE A 249 9.84 -4.57 -22.12
C PHE A 249 9.48 -5.92 -21.47
N ASN A 250 8.28 -6.44 -21.69
CA ASN A 250 7.86 -7.75 -21.19
C ASN A 250 8.25 -8.93 -22.11
N GLN A 251 8.93 -8.70 -23.24
CA GLN A 251 9.47 -9.77 -24.10
C GLN A 251 10.94 -10.12 -23.79
N ARG A 252 11.48 -9.61 -22.67
CA ARG A 252 12.79 -10.02 -22.14
C ARG A 252 12.68 -10.28 -20.63
N GLU A 253 11.83 -11.23 -20.26
CA GLU A 253 11.91 -11.98 -19.00
C GLU A 253 11.73 -13.47 -19.29
#